data_AF-A0A3Q7IEW3-F1
#
_entry.id   AF-A0A3Q7IEW3-F1
#
_cell.length_a   1.000
_cell.length_b   1.000
_cell.length_c   1.000
_cell.angle_alpha   90.00
_cell.angle_beta   90.00
_cell.angle_gamma   90.00
#
_symmetry.space_group_name_H-M   'P 1'
#
loop_
_entity.id
_entity.type
_entity.pdbx_description
1 polymer ?
#
loop_
_entity_poly.entity_id
_entity_poly.type
_entity_poly.pdbx_seq_one_letter_code
_entity_poly.pdbx_strand_id
1 'polypeptide(L)'
;EGLRIDSPRFEIRKKGIDLIYGHRRCGKGRNARGIITASHRGGGHKRLYRKIDFRRNEKDIYGRIVTIEYDPNRNAYICLTHYGDGEKRYILHSP
;
A
#
# COMPACT_ATOMS: atom_id res chain seq x y z
N GLU A 1 33.60 27.79 -10.07
CA GLU A 1 32.98 27.29 -8.82
C GLU A 1 31.49 27.25 -8.99
N GLY A 2 30.84 26.12 -8.75
CA GLY A 2 29.40 25.99 -8.94
C GLY A 2 29.00 24.54 -9.20
N LEU A 3 29.11 23.70 -8.19
CA LEU A 3 28.50 22.37 -8.19
C LEU A 3 26.98 22.54 -8.28
N ARG A 4 26.42 22.29 -9.47
CA ARG A 4 24.99 21.99 -9.62
C ARG A 4 24.76 20.63 -8.96
N ILE A 5 24.32 20.66 -7.71
CA ILE A 5 23.77 19.48 -7.04
C ILE A 5 22.39 19.28 -7.65
N ASP A 6 22.32 18.47 -8.70
CA ASP A 6 21.07 17.89 -9.16
C ASP A 6 20.50 17.07 -8.00
N SER A 7 19.65 17.72 -7.22
CA SER A 7 19.03 17.12 -6.05
C SER A 7 18.23 15.91 -6.52
N PRO A 8 18.44 14.69 -6.00
CA PRO A 8 17.78 13.46 -6.46
C PRO A 8 16.30 13.39 -6.01
N ARG A 9 15.71 14.54 -5.69
CA ARG A 9 14.39 14.68 -5.08
C ARG A 9 13.26 14.30 -6.05
N PHE A 10 13.52 14.38 -7.36
CA PHE A 10 12.52 14.10 -8.40
C PHE A 10 12.35 12.60 -8.70
N GLU A 11 13.36 11.77 -8.45
CA GLU A 11 13.30 10.33 -8.75
C GLU A 11 12.55 9.51 -7.68
N ILE A 12 12.35 10.09 -6.50
CA ILE A 12 11.62 9.47 -5.38
C ILE A 12 10.11 9.35 -5.69
N ARG A 13 9.56 10.22 -6.56
CA ARG A 13 8.11 10.31 -6.79
C ARG A 13 7.50 9.20 -7.65
N LYS A 14 8.29 8.43 -8.40
CA LYS A 14 7.77 7.29 -9.18
C LYS A 14 7.76 5.95 -8.43
N LYS A 15 8.48 5.82 -7.31
CA LYS A 15 8.81 4.52 -6.70
C LYS A 15 7.70 3.80 -5.90
N GLY A 16 6.50 4.38 -5.78
CA GLY A 16 5.41 3.81 -4.98
C GLY A 16 4.06 3.65 -5.71
N ILE A 17 3.97 4.07 -6.98
CA ILE A 17 2.70 4.07 -7.72
C ILE A 17 2.19 2.65 -7.96
N ASP A 18 3.09 1.68 -8.17
CA ASP A 18 2.73 0.31 -8.52
C ASP A 18 2.10 -0.50 -7.37
N LEU A 19 2.29 -0.06 -6.11
CA LEU A 19 1.77 -0.73 -4.92
C LEU A 19 0.46 -0.10 -4.40
N ILE A 20 0.06 1.02 -4.97
CA ILE A 20 -1.11 1.79 -4.53
C ILE A 20 -2.16 1.80 -5.64
N TYR A 21 -3.33 1.25 -5.34
CA TYR A 21 -4.42 1.12 -6.28
C TYR A 21 -5.59 2.01 -5.89
N GLY A 22 -6.29 2.55 -6.89
CA GLY A 22 -7.60 3.13 -6.68
C GLY A 22 -8.53 2.06 -6.11
N HIS A 23 -9.09 2.31 -4.92
CA HIS A 23 -10.02 1.36 -4.31
C HIS A 23 -11.32 1.35 -5.12
N ARG A 24 -11.40 0.41 -6.07
CA ARG A 24 -12.55 0.30 -6.98
C ARG A 24 -13.72 -0.31 -6.22
N ARG A 25 -14.70 0.55 -5.91
CA ARG A 25 -16.08 0.19 -5.52
C ARG A 25 -16.21 -0.47 -4.15
N CYS A 26 -16.05 0.33 -3.10
CA CYS A 26 -16.80 0.04 -1.88
C CYS A 26 -18.27 0.40 -2.16
N GLY A 27 -19.16 -0.60 -2.28
CA GLY A 27 -20.60 -0.41 -2.47
C GLY A 27 -21.30 0.32 -1.31
N LYS A 28 -20.53 0.81 -0.31
CA LYS A 28 -21.03 1.53 0.87
C LYS A 28 -22.19 0.79 1.53
N GLY A 29 -22.07 -0.53 1.68
CA GLY A 29 -23.10 -1.40 2.25
C GLY A 29 -24.14 -1.93 1.28
N ARG A 30 -24.04 -1.61 -0.01
CA ARG A 30 -24.92 -2.13 -1.06
C ARG A 30 -24.28 -3.25 -1.88
N ASN A 31 -25.10 -4.21 -2.29
CA ASN A 31 -24.72 -5.29 -3.20
C ASN A 31 -24.83 -4.86 -4.68
N ALA A 32 -24.52 -5.77 -5.61
CA ALA A 32 -24.58 -5.51 -7.06
C ALA A 32 -25.98 -5.14 -7.59
N ARG A 33 -27.05 -5.46 -6.87
CA ARG A 33 -28.44 -5.07 -7.19
C ARG A 33 -28.83 -3.71 -6.60
N GLY A 34 -27.91 -3.03 -5.91
CA GLY A 34 -28.18 -1.75 -5.24
C GLY A 34 -28.88 -1.86 -3.88
N ILE A 35 -29.15 -3.08 -3.40
CA ILE A 35 -29.84 -3.33 -2.13
C ILE A 35 -28.86 -3.18 -0.98
N ILE A 36 -29.28 -2.49 0.10
CA ILE A 36 -28.50 -2.39 1.34
C ILE A 36 -28.49 -3.77 2.01
N THR A 37 -27.32 -4.42 2.03
CA THR A 37 -27.11 -5.70 2.71
C THR A 37 -26.28 -5.54 3.99
N ALA A 38 -25.56 -4.44 4.13
CA ALA A 38 -24.82 -4.10 5.35
C ALA A 38 -25.13 -2.66 5.77
N SER A 39 -25.83 -2.52 6.90
CA SER A 39 -26.14 -1.24 7.52
C SER A 39 -24.90 -0.57 8.14
N HIS A 40 -25.03 0.71 8.52
CA HIS A 40 -23.95 1.52 9.11
C HIS A 40 -22.69 1.67 8.23
N ARG A 41 -22.83 1.51 6.91
CA ARG A 41 -21.76 1.70 5.93
C ARG A 41 -22.12 2.89 5.01
N GLY A 42 -21.21 3.84 4.87
CA GLY A 42 -21.41 5.04 4.05
C GLY A 42 -20.59 6.23 4.57
N GLY A 43 -20.42 7.28 3.77
CA GLY A 43 -19.94 8.59 4.27
C GLY A 43 -18.46 8.74 4.67
N GLY A 44 -17.55 7.84 4.30
CA GLY A 44 -16.12 7.95 4.66
C GLY A 44 -15.23 8.74 3.67
N HIS A 45 -14.06 9.19 4.14
CA HIS A 45 -13.01 9.80 3.31
C HIS A 45 -12.51 8.82 2.24
N LYS A 46 -12.07 9.34 1.08
CA LYS A 46 -11.51 8.54 -0.01
C LYS A 46 -10.20 7.90 0.43
N ARG A 47 -10.06 6.59 0.24
CA ARG A 47 -8.86 5.82 0.61
C ARG A 47 -8.30 5.13 -0.63
N LEU A 48 -6.97 5.12 -0.72
CA LEU A 48 -6.26 4.33 -1.71
C LEU A 48 -5.91 2.97 -1.10
N TYR A 49 -6.04 1.91 -1.88
CA TYR A 49 -5.74 0.56 -1.43
C TYR A 49 -4.25 0.28 -1.61
N ARG A 50 -3.58 -0.14 -0.54
CA ARG A 50 -2.20 -0.64 -0.64
C ARG A 50 -2.21 -2.14 -0.79
N LYS A 51 -1.58 -2.63 -1.87
CA LYS A 51 -1.45 -4.05 -2.18
C LYS A 51 -0.45 -4.69 -1.24
N ILE A 52 -0.96 -5.50 -0.32
CA ILE A 52 -0.16 -6.31 0.58
C ILE A 52 0.10 -7.67 -0.07
N ASP A 53 1.31 -8.18 0.09
CA ASP A 53 1.59 -9.59 -0.10
C ASP A 53 1.22 -10.40 1.15
N PHE A 54 0.02 -10.98 1.12
CA PHE A 54 -0.45 -11.90 2.17
C PHE A 54 0.03 -13.34 1.97
N ARG A 55 0.45 -13.69 0.75
CA ARG A 55 0.78 -15.08 0.41
C ARG A 55 2.21 -15.43 0.81
N ARG A 56 3.14 -14.48 0.67
CA ARG A 56 4.57 -14.66 1.03
C ARG A 56 5.14 -15.96 0.43
N ASN A 57 4.88 -16.16 -0.87
CA ASN A 57 5.22 -17.42 -1.54
C ASN A 57 6.72 -17.66 -1.68
N GLU A 58 7.52 -16.59 -1.69
CA GLU A 58 8.97 -16.65 -1.81
C GLU A 58 9.59 -16.83 -0.42
N LYS A 59 10.00 -18.07 -0.12
CA LYS A 59 10.45 -18.48 1.21
C LYS A 59 11.95 -18.27 1.46
N ASP A 60 12.72 -18.09 0.40
CA ASP A 60 14.19 -18.06 0.47
C ASP A 60 14.79 -16.71 0.06
N ILE A 61 13.97 -15.66 0.01
CA ILE A 61 14.43 -14.31 -0.34
C ILE A 61 14.43 -13.44 0.92
N TYR A 62 15.62 -12.99 1.30
CA TYR A 62 15.76 -12.04 2.39
C TYR A 62 15.18 -10.68 1.98
N GLY A 63 14.36 -10.12 2.86
CA GLY A 63 13.78 -8.80 2.71
C GLY A 63 14.23 -7.87 3.82
N ARG A 64 14.64 -6.65 3.46
CA ARG A 64 14.93 -5.57 4.41
C ARG A 64 13.70 -4.69 4.57
N ILE A 65 13.28 -4.46 5.81
CA ILE A 65 12.26 -3.46 6.13
C ILE A 65 12.87 -2.06 5.98
N VAL A 66 12.22 -1.21 5.19
CA VAL A 66 12.67 0.16 4.91
C VAL A 66 11.87 1.17 5.70
N THR A 67 10.55 1.02 5.73
CA THR A 67 9.63 1.91 6.46
C THR A 67 8.49 1.13 7.07
N ILE A 68 7.92 1.69 8.13
CA ILE A 68 6.64 1.27 8.73
C ILE A 68 5.65 2.41 8.51
N GLU A 69 4.50 2.09 7.92
CA GLU A 69 3.51 3.06 7.48
C GLU A 69 2.12 2.74 8.01
N TYR A 70 1.35 3.77 8.37
CA TYR A 70 -0.07 3.64 8.68
C TYR A 70 -0.87 3.41 7.40
N ASP A 71 -1.75 2.40 7.35
CA ASP A 71 -2.65 2.15 6.22
C ASP A 71 -4.12 2.43 6.58
N PRO A 72 -4.83 3.31 5.84
CA PRO A 72 -6.21 3.67 6.18
C PRO A 72 -7.24 2.57 5.91
N ASN A 73 -6.86 1.44 5.30
CA ASN A 73 -7.79 0.35 4.96
C ASN A 73 -7.81 -0.76 6.02
N ARG A 74 -6.98 -0.66 7.06
CA ARG A 74 -6.86 -1.66 8.13
C ARG A 74 -6.33 -1.02 9.41
N ASN A 75 -6.41 -1.73 10.52
CA ASN A 75 -5.90 -1.23 11.80
C ASN A 75 -4.39 -1.45 11.95
N ALA A 76 -3.86 -2.55 11.40
CA ALA A 76 -2.45 -2.89 11.49
C ALA A 76 -1.57 -1.97 10.64
N TYR A 77 -0.39 -1.64 11.16
CA TYR A 77 0.66 -1.00 10.38
C TYR A 77 1.17 -1.96 9.28
N ILE A 78 1.77 -1.37 8.24
CA ILE A 78 2.40 -2.14 7.17
C ILE A 78 3.87 -1.77 7.07
N CYS A 79 4.69 -2.74 6.69
CA CYS A 79 6.10 -2.52 6.40
C CYS A 79 6.31 -2.48 4.89
N LEU A 80 7.04 -1.50 4.39
CA LEU A 80 7.63 -1.56 3.05
C LEU A 80 8.89 -2.40 3.11
N THR A 81 8.87 -3.54 2.43
CA THR A 81 10.00 -4.46 2.38
C THR A 81 10.64 -4.41 0.99
N HIS A 82 11.96 -4.26 0.96
CA HIS A 82 12.77 -4.43 -0.23
C HIS A 82 13.41 -5.82 -0.20
N TYR A 83 13.13 -6.63 -1.21
CA TYR A 83 13.67 -7.97 -1.35
C TYR A 83 14.98 -7.95 -2.14
N GLY A 84 15.80 -9.01 -1.97
CA GLY A 84 17.09 -9.13 -2.65
C GLY A 84 17.02 -9.24 -4.17
N ASP A 85 15.86 -9.63 -4.71
CA ASP A 85 15.53 -9.64 -6.15
C ASP A 85 15.24 -8.25 -6.72
N GLY A 86 15.20 -7.21 -5.87
CA GLY A 86 14.88 -5.83 -6.24
C GLY A 86 13.39 -5.51 -6.18
N GLU A 87 12.53 -6.48 -5.87
CA GLU A 87 11.10 -6.23 -5.71
C GLU A 87 10.79 -5.53 -4.39
N LYS A 88 9.69 -4.77 -4.42
CA LYS A 88 9.17 -4.06 -3.25
C LYS A 88 7.77 -4.55 -2.98
N ARG A 89 7.51 -4.92 -1.73
CA ARG A 89 6.17 -5.35 -1.31
C ARG A 89 5.82 -4.79 0.04
N TYR A 90 4.53 -4.56 0.25
CA TYR A 90 4.01 -4.30 1.58
C TYR A 90 3.70 -5.62 2.27
N ILE A 91 4.13 -5.75 3.52
CA ILE A 91 3.76 -6.84 4.42
C ILE A 91 3.05 -6.27 5.65
N LEU A 92 2.23 -7.08 6.32
CA LEU A 92 1.71 -6.70 7.64
C LEU A 92 2.86 -6.57 8.63
N HIS A 93 2.87 -5.48 9.39
CA HIS A 93 3.74 -5.33 10.55
C HIS A 93 3.23 -6.27 11.65
N SER A 94 4.03 -7.29 11.98
CA SER A 94 3.85 -8.05 13.20
C SER A 94 4.77 -7.42 14.25
N PRO A 95 4.22 -6.92 15.37
CA PRO A 95 5.04 -6.61 16.53
C PRO A 95 5.69 -7.86 17.12
#